data_AF-A0A938LV77-F1
#
_entry.id   AF-A0A938LV77-F1
#
_cell.length_a   1.000
_cell.length_b   1.000
_cell.length_c   1.000
_cell.angle_alpha   90.00
_cell.angle_beta   90.00
_cell.angle_gamma   90.00
#
_symmetry.space_group_name_H-M   'P 1'
#
loop_
_entity.id
_entity.type
_entity.pdbx_description
1 polymer ?
#
loop_
_entity_poly.entity_id
_entity_poly.type
_entity_poly.pdbx_seq_one_letter_code
_entity_poly.pdbx_strand_id
1 'polypeptide(L)'
;CRSWPPAQYKWRKDEDFRIYVDYVHAQLRELLTRYGPIAGIWFDPVMGFYSRPDLFPMAETYALVRALQPHTLISFKQGATGTEDFAAPERRGRSLADRLKDPKQREIAHQAWESNKNKHNEICDTLQPSVWGYKKDDDNKHLSADQVIQRLEAAGAAHCNLLMNTGPLPGGSIHPADVKTLRDVGRRLGRSS
;
A
#
# COMPACT_ATOMS: atom_id res chain seq x y z
N CYS A 1 20.25 -29.25 -9.16
CA CYS A 1 19.17 -28.46 -8.53
C CYS A 1 19.82 -27.40 -7.63
N ARG A 2 19.83 -26.11 -8.00
CA ARG A 2 20.36 -25.06 -7.11
C ARG A 2 19.33 -24.78 -6.04
N SER A 3 19.70 -24.90 -4.76
CA SER A 3 18.81 -24.62 -3.64
C SER A 3 18.39 -23.15 -3.67
N TRP A 4 17.09 -22.91 -3.80
CA TRP A 4 16.50 -21.58 -3.67
C TRP A 4 16.11 -21.35 -2.20
N PRO A 5 16.35 -20.15 -1.63
CA PRO A 5 17.07 -19.01 -2.23
C PRO A 5 18.60 -19.25 -2.30
N PRO A 6 19.31 -18.63 -3.27
CA PRO A 6 20.77 -18.71 -3.35
C PRO A 6 21.42 -18.32 -2.02
N ALA A 7 22.51 -18.99 -1.65
CA ALA A 7 23.08 -18.87 -0.31
C ALA A 7 23.41 -17.42 0.10
N GLN A 8 23.75 -16.56 -0.85
CA GLN A 8 24.04 -15.14 -0.67
C GLN A 8 22.84 -14.28 -0.25
N TYR A 9 21.60 -14.74 -0.41
CA TYR A 9 20.39 -14.02 -0.01
C TYR A 9 19.82 -14.51 1.33
N LYS A 10 20.55 -15.39 2.03
CA LYS A 10 20.11 -15.89 3.33
C LYS A 10 20.50 -14.87 4.41
N TRP A 11 19.50 -14.31 5.07
CA TRP A 11 19.70 -13.50 6.27
C TRP A 11 20.15 -14.40 7.44
N ARG A 12 21.41 -14.28 7.84
CA ARG A 12 21.98 -14.99 9.00
C ARG A 12 22.38 -14.05 10.12
N LYS A 13 22.83 -12.85 9.76
CA LYS A 13 23.19 -11.75 10.66
C LYS A 13 22.63 -10.44 10.11
N ASP A 14 22.48 -9.44 10.95
CA ASP A 14 21.81 -8.19 10.61
C ASP A 14 22.47 -7.45 9.43
N GLU A 15 23.79 -7.56 9.26
CA GLU A 15 24.50 -6.94 8.14
C GLU A 15 24.07 -7.54 6.78
N ASP A 16 23.61 -8.80 6.76
CA ASP A 16 23.12 -9.45 5.54
C ASP A 16 21.83 -8.78 5.03
N PHE A 17 21.09 -8.07 5.90
CA PHE A 17 19.89 -7.35 5.49
C PHE A 17 20.22 -6.25 4.47
N ARG A 18 21.46 -5.75 4.45
CA ARG A 18 21.90 -4.80 3.43
C ARG A 18 21.80 -5.37 2.02
N ILE A 19 22.00 -6.68 1.84
CA ILE A 19 21.84 -7.35 0.54
C ILE A 19 20.40 -7.23 0.04
N TYR A 20 19.41 -7.35 0.93
CA TYR A 20 18.00 -7.15 0.60
C TYR A 20 17.72 -5.67 0.27
N VAL A 21 18.25 -4.73 1.05
CA VAL A 21 18.11 -3.29 0.77
C VAL A 21 18.70 -2.92 -0.59
N ASP A 22 19.91 -3.36 -0.89
CA ASP A 22 20.58 -3.08 -2.17
C ASP A 22 19.77 -3.64 -3.35
N TYR A 23 19.19 -4.84 -3.19
CA TYR A 23 18.29 -5.44 -4.16
C TYR A 23 17.02 -4.60 -4.35
N VAL A 24 16.35 -4.18 -3.28
CA VAL A 24 15.16 -3.32 -3.34
C VAL A 24 15.50 -1.97 -3.99
N HIS A 25 16.65 -1.37 -3.66
CA HIS A 25 17.10 -0.12 -4.27
C HIS A 25 17.43 -0.28 -5.76
N ALA A 26 17.95 -1.43 -6.18
CA ALA A 26 18.12 -1.74 -7.60
C ALA A 26 16.77 -1.84 -8.32
N GLN A 27 15.76 -2.48 -7.71
CA GLN A 27 14.40 -2.53 -8.26
C GLN A 27 13.73 -1.15 -8.31
N LEU A 28 13.90 -0.32 -7.27
CA LEU A 28 13.41 1.06 -7.27
C LEU A 28 14.04 1.87 -8.41
N ARG A 29 15.36 1.75 -8.63
CA ARG A 29 16.03 2.38 -9.77
C ARG A 29 15.44 1.91 -11.09
N GLU A 30 15.18 0.62 -11.24
CA GLU A 30 14.58 0.08 -12.45
C GLU A 30 13.19 0.70 -12.70
N LEU A 31 12.30 0.67 -11.70
CA LEU A 31 10.95 1.22 -11.80
C LEU A 31 10.96 2.72 -12.12
N LEU A 32 11.78 3.49 -11.42
CA LEU A 32 11.83 4.95 -11.52
C LEU A 32 12.65 5.47 -12.70
N THR A 33 13.29 4.60 -13.50
CA THR A 33 14.03 5.04 -14.69
C THR A 33 13.51 4.42 -15.99
N ARG A 34 12.80 3.28 -15.93
CA ARG A 34 12.38 2.54 -17.12
C ARG A 34 10.89 2.59 -17.42
N TYR A 35 10.06 3.11 -16.50
CA TYR A 35 8.60 3.11 -16.63
C TYR A 35 8.00 4.53 -16.74
N GLY A 36 8.79 5.50 -17.20
CA GLY A 36 8.35 6.89 -17.36
C GLY A 36 8.08 7.59 -16.02
N PRO A 37 7.32 8.69 -16.03
CA PRO A 37 6.92 9.39 -14.81
C PRO A 37 6.03 8.51 -13.91
N ILE A 38 6.47 8.27 -12.68
CA ILE A 38 5.77 7.48 -11.68
C ILE A 38 5.13 8.44 -10.68
N ALA A 39 3.81 8.42 -10.58
CA ALA A 39 3.07 9.31 -9.69
C ALA A 39 3.29 9.00 -8.20
N GLY A 40 3.49 7.72 -7.84
CA GLY A 40 3.77 7.35 -6.46
C GLY A 40 4.37 5.97 -6.28
N ILE A 41 5.08 5.79 -5.17
CA ILE A 41 5.58 4.51 -4.66
C ILE A 41 4.89 4.21 -3.34
N TRP A 42 4.30 3.02 -3.29
CA TRP A 42 3.57 2.50 -2.14
C TRP A 42 4.34 1.33 -1.52
N PHE A 43 4.95 1.57 -0.36
CA PHE A 43 5.64 0.54 0.40
C PHE A 43 4.65 -0.19 1.33
N ASP A 44 4.81 -1.52 1.43
CA ASP A 44 3.93 -2.39 2.23
C ASP A 44 4.59 -3.16 3.41
N PRO A 45 5.93 -3.37 3.53
CA PRO A 45 6.50 -4.17 4.62
C PRO A 45 6.56 -3.43 5.98
N VAL A 46 5.52 -2.69 6.36
CA VAL A 46 5.51 -1.79 7.52
C VAL A 46 5.64 -2.56 8.83
N MET A 47 5.10 -3.78 8.88
CA MET A 47 5.24 -4.66 10.05
C MET A 47 6.69 -5.13 10.26
N GLY A 48 7.42 -5.36 9.16
CA GLY A 48 8.85 -5.64 9.20
C GLY A 48 9.63 -4.42 9.69
N PHE A 49 9.27 -3.24 9.18
CA PHE A 49 9.83 -1.97 9.64
C PHE A 49 9.59 -1.74 11.14
N TYR A 50 8.36 -1.86 11.65
CA TYR A 50 8.09 -1.67 13.09
C TYR A 50 8.86 -2.65 13.97
N SER A 51 9.08 -3.88 13.49
CA SER A 51 9.81 -4.90 14.23
C SER A 51 11.31 -4.60 14.31
N ARG A 52 11.90 -4.11 13.22
CA ARG A 52 13.35 -3.85 13.09
C ARG A 52 13.63 -2.55 12.33
N PRO A 53 13.23 -1.38 12.86
CA PRO A 53 13.35 -0.12 12.12
C PRO A 53 14.82 0.25 11.83
N ASP A 54 15.74 -0.26 12.66
CA ASP A 54 17.19 -0.14 12.51
C ASP A 54 17.74 -0.79 11.24
N LEU A 55 17.06 -1.80 10.69
CA LEU A 55 17.49 -2.49 9.47
C LEU A 55 16.98 -1.83 8.19
N PHE A 56 15.97 -0.96 8.28
CA PHE A 56 15.34 -0.33 7.11
C PHE A 56 15.86 1.11 6.99
N PRO A 57 16.80 1.41 6.07
CA PRO A 57 17.34 2.75 5.89
C PRO A 57 16.35 3.62 5.10
N MET A 58 15.24 4.00 5.74
CA MET A 58 14.15 4.71 5.06
C MET A 58 14.58 6.09 4.56
N ALA A 59 15.44 6.79 5.29
CA ALA A 59 15.99 8.07 4.83
C ALA A 59 16.76 7.94 3.50
N GLU A 60 17.62 6.92 3.37
CA GLU A 60 18.33 6.61 2.13
C GLU A 60 17.36 6.20 1.02
N THR A 61 16.38 5.37 1.36
CA THR A 61 15.37 4.85 0.41
C THR A 61 14.52 5.98 -0.16
N TYR A 62 14.04 6.90 0.69
CA TYR A 62 13.26 8.05 0.26
C TYR A 62 14.13 9.04 -0.53
N ALA A 63 15.37 9.29 -0.10
CA ALA A 63 16.30 10.13 -0.85
C ALA A 63 16.56 9.59 -2.27
N LEU A 64 16.66 8.27 -2.43
CA LEU A 64 16.78 7.64 -3.75
C LEU A 64 15.56 7.92 -4.63
N VAL A 65 14.34 7.76 -4.10
CA VAL A 65 13.11 8.06 -4.84
C VAL A 65 13.09 9.53 -5.27
N ARG A 66 13.38 10.46 -4.35
CA ARG A 66 13.39 11.90 -4.64
C ARG A 66 14.46 12.30 -5.65
N ALA A 67 15.64 11.67 -5.60
CA ALA A 67 16.73 11.94 -6.52
C ALA A 67 16.41 11.51 -7.95
N LEU A 68 15.71 10.37 -8.10
CA LEU A 68 15.35 9.86 -9.43
C LEU A 68 14.12 10.56 -10.01
N GLN A 69 13.09 10.75 -9.19
CA GLN A 69 11.84 11.40 -9.58
C GLN A 69 11.28 12.25 -8.44
N PRO A 70 11.62 13.56 -8.37
CA PRO A 70 11.24 14.42 -7.25
C PRO A 70 9.73 14.66 -7.12
N HIS A 71 8.95 14.39 -8.16
CA HIS A 71 7.49 14.53 -8.17
C HIS A 71 6.75 13.27 -7.65
N THR A 72 7.43 12.12 -7.57
CA THR A 72 6.83 10.85 -7.15
C THR A 72 6.44 10.91 -5.68
N LEU A 73 5.16 10.71 -5.37
CA LEU A 73 4.65 10.65 -4.00
C LEU A 73 5.09 9.36 -3.30
N ILE A 74 5.39 9.44 -2.00
CA ILE A 74 5.83 8.30 -1.19
C ILE A 74 4.76 8.00 -0.15
N SER A 75 4.28 6.76 -0.12
CA SER A 75 3.45 6.22 0.94
C SER A 75 4.05 4.95 1.53
N PHE A 76 3.87 4.76 2.83
CA PHE A 76 4.26 3.52 3.52
C PHE A 76 3.14 3.09 4.47
N LYS A 77 2.03 2.60 3.89
CA LYS A 77 0.77 2.32 4.58
C LYS A 77 0.36 3.52 5.46
N GLN A 78 0.05 3.30 6.74
CA GLN A 78 -0.29 4.35 7.70
C GLN A 78 0.90 5.24 8.14
N GLY A 79 2.13 4.86 7.80
CA GLY A 79 3.35 5.62 8.08
C GLY A 79 4.45 4.75 8.69
N ALA A 80 5.69 4.95 8.25
CA ALA A 80 6.87 4.35 8.89
C ALA A 80 7.66 5.41 9.68
N THR A 81 7.87 6.57 9.05
CA THR A 81 8.73 7.64 9.59
C THR A 81 7.97 8.92 9.92
N GLY A 82 6.75 9.09 9.39
CA GLY A 82 5.97 10.34 9.49
C GLY A 82 6.34 11.38 8.41
N THR A 83 7.37 11.12 7.60
CA THR A 83 7.79 11.99 6.49
C THR A 83 7.23 11.56 5.14
N GLU A 84 6.35 10.55 5.10
CA GLU A 84 5.65 10.14 3.89
C GLU A 84 4.77 11.28 3.35
N ASP A 85 4.49 11.34 2.03
CA ASP A 85 3.65 12.40 1.46
C ASP A 85 2.17 12.21 1.81
N PHE A 86 1.75 10.95 1.93
CA PHE A 86 0.42 10.58 2.37
C PHE A 86 0.44 9.21 3.05
N ALA A 87 -0.46 9.04 4.03
CA ALA A 87 -0.78 7.74 4.58
C ALA A 87 -1.90 7.10 3.79
N ALA A 88 -1.89 5.77 3.81
CA ALA A 88 -2.88 4.98 3.14
C ALA A 88 -3.46 3.88 4.03
N PRO A 89 -4.38 4.27 4.93
CA PRO A 89 -4.98 3.36 5.86
C PRO A 89 -5.99 2.41 5.20
N GLU A 90 -5.98 1.16 5.63
CA GLU A 90 -6.92 0.17 5.13
C GLU A 90 -8.33 0.35 5.72
N ARG A 91 -9.35 0.26 4.86
CA ARG A 91 -10.79 0.16 5.19
C ARG A 91 -11.36 1.37 5.93
N ARG A 92 -11.23 1.39 7.25
CA ARG A 92 -11.88 2.38 8.14
C ARG A 92 -10.98 3.59 8.46
N GLY A 93 -9.83 3.72 7.80
CA GLY A 93 -9.00 4.91 7.98
C GLY A 93 -8.30 5.01 9.34
N ARG A 94 -8.01 3.89 10.03
CA ARG A 94 -7.46 3.91 11.40
C ARG A 94 -5.96 3.66 11.44
N SER A 95 -5.34 4.11 12.54
CA SER A 95 -3.95 3.81 12.86
C SER A 95 -3.72 2.30 12.96
N LEU A 96 -2.52 1.85 12.55
CA LEU A 96 -2.08 0.48 12.84
C LEU A 96 -1.81 0.26 14.32
N ALA A 97 -1.48 1.31 15.08
CA ALA A 97 -1.20 1.23 16.51
C ALA A 97 -2.32 0.51 17.29
N ASP A 98 -3.58 0.73 16.90
CA ASP A 98 -4.77 0.10 17.49
C ASP A 98 -4.76 -1.44 17.46
N ARG A 99 -3.96 -2.04 16.56
CA ARG A 99 -3.86 -3.49 16.36
C ARG A 99 -2.56 -4.09 16.89
N LEU A 100 -1.61 -3.25 17.31
CA LEU A 100 -0.27 -3.68 17.71
C LEU A 100 -0.21 -3.97 19.21
N LYS A 101 0.23 -5.19 19.53
CA LYS A 101 0.41 -5.64 20.92
C LYS A 101 1.74 -5.17 21.51
N ASP A 102 2.81 -5.26 20.72
CA ASP A 102 4.15 -4.85 21.15
C ASP A 102 4.21 -3.33 21.40
N PRO A 103 4.62 -2.88 22.61
CA PRO A 103 4.63 -1.46 22.95
C PRO A 103 5.56 -0.62 22.07
N LYS A 104 6.72 -1.16 21.66
CA LYS A 104 7.69 -0.44 20.83
C LYS A 104 7.15 -0.24 19.43
N GLN A 105 6.57 -1.29 18.83
CA GLN A 105 5.93 -1.21 17.52
C GLN A 105 4.75 -0.22 17.55
N ARG A 106 3.93 -0.28 18.62
CA ARG A 106 2.78 0.60 18.79
C ARG A 106 3.19 2.07 18.88
N GLU A 107 4.27 2.37 19.60
CA GLU A 107 4.79 3.74 19.71
C GLU A 107 5.24 4.29 18.35
N ILE A 108 6.02 3.50 17.59
CA ILE A 108 6.47 3.90 16.25
C ILE A 108 5.26 4.15 15.33
N ALA A 109 4.30 3.22 15.29
CA ALA A 109 3.10 3.36 14.48
C ALA A 109 2.23 4.56 14.88
N HIS A 110 2.14 4.85 16.18
CA HIS A 110 1.40 5.99 16.70
C HIS A 110 2.06 7.30 16.26
N GLN A 111 3.36 7.47 16.48
CA GLN A 111 4.10 8.68 16.11
C GLN A 111 4.03 8.95 14.60
N ALA A 112 4.22 7.91 13.77
CA ALA A 112 4.14 8.04 12.32
C ALA A 112 2.71 8.41 11.86
N TRP A 113 1.68 7.77 12.44
CA TRP A 113 0.29 8.08 12.13
C TRP A 113 -0.09 9.50 12.53
N GLU A 114 0.29 9.97 13.72
CA GLU A 114 -0.01 11.34 14.19
C GLU A 114 0.56 12.41 13.24
N SER A 115 1.72 12.13 12.64
CA SER A 115 2.34 13.01 11.64
C SER A 115 1.63 12.98 10.28
N ASN A 116 0.94 11.87 9.96
CA ASN A 116 0.34 11.64 8.63
C ASN A 116 -1.19 11.82 8.59
N LYS A 117 -1.91 11.69 9.71
CA LYS A 117 -3.38 11.55 9.73
C LYS A 117 -4.15 12.73 9.13
N ASN A 118 -3.54 13.91 9.09
CA ASN A 118 -4.15 15.14 8.56
C ASN A 118 -3.68 15.48 7.12
N LYS A 119 -2.88 14.61 6.49
CA LYS A 119 -2.47 14.77 5.08
C LYS A 119 -3.61 14.35 4.14
N HIS A 120 -3.47 14.65 2.86
CA HIS A 120 -4.38 14.18 1.80
C HIS A 120 -4.19 12.66 1.60
N ASN A 121 -4.82 11.89 2.48
CA ASN A 121 -4.61 10.45 2.59
C ASN A 121 -5.46 9.66 1.60
N GLU A 122 -5.15 8.37 1.44
CA GLU A 122 -5.84 7.46 0.53
C GLU A 122 -6.36 6.23 1.28
N ILE A 123 -7.68 6.08 1.40
CA ILE A 123 -8.25 4.89 2.02
C ILE A 123 -8.26 3.76 0.99
N CYS A 124 -7.60 2.65 1.29
CA CYS A 124 -7.61 1.47 0.43
C CYS A 124 -8.59 0.40 0.94
N ASP A 125 -9.40 -0.16 0.04
CA ASP A 125 -10.36 -1.23 0.35
C ASP A 125 -10.50 -2.21 -0.83
N THR A 126 -11.22 -3.31 -0.64
CA THR A 126 -11.28 -4.43 -1.59
C THR A 126 -12.72 -4.69 -2.06
N LEU A 127 -12.89 -5.00 -3.35
CA LEU A 127 -14.19 -5.43 -3.88
C LEU A 127 -14.61 -6.81 -3.38
N GLN A 128 -13.66 -7.72 -3.17
CA GLN A 128 -13.92 -8.97 -2.43
C GLN A 128 -13.78 -8.74 -0.92
N PRO A 129 -14.46 -9.50 -0.06
CA PRO A 129 -14.38 -9.34 1.38
C PRO A 129 -12.98 -9.65 1.92
N SER A 130 -12.32 -8.64 2.46
CA SER A 130 -11.10 -8.76 3.28
C SER A 130 -9.85 -9.32 2.59
N VAL A 131 -9.87 -9.57 1.29
CA VAL A 131 -8.74 -10.13 0.52
C VAL A 131 -8.32 -9.21 -0.62
N TRP A 132 -7.00 -9.04 -0.80
CA TRP A 132 -6.42 -8.21 -1.87
C TRP A 132 -6.29 -8.99 -3.18
N GLY A 133 -5.88 -10.25 -3.11
CA GLY A 133 -5.86 -11.18 -4.24
C GLY A 133 -7.20 -11.89 -4.43
N TYR A 134 -7.40 -12.48 -5.61
CA TYR A 134 -8.62 -13.23 -5.93
C TYR A 134 -8.82 -14.44 -5.00
N LYS A 135 -10.02 -14.55 -4.43
CA LYS A 135 -10.48 -15.71 -3.64
C LYS A 135 -11.80 -16.24 -4.20
N LYS A 136 -11.74 -17.46 -4.73
CA LYS A 136 -12.89 -18.14 -5.35
C LYS A 136 -14.10 -18.31 -4.42
N ASP A 137 -13.86 -18.56 -3.14
CA ASP A 137 -14.95 -18.74 -2.16
C ASP A 137 -15.82 -17.48 -1.94
N ASP A 138 -15.36 -16.35 -2.46
CA ASP A 138 -16.02 -15.05 -2.33
C ASP A 138 -16.59 -14.51 -3.65
N ASP A 139 -16.67 -15.33 -4.71
CA ASP A 139 -17.22 -14.96 -6.03
C ASP A 139 -18.64 -14.35 -5.96
N ASN A 140 -19.43 -14.73 -4.95
CA ASN A 140 -20.79 -14.25 -4.74
C ASN A 140 -20.90 -13.14 -3.67
N LYS A 141 -19.77 -12.60 -3.19
CA LYS A 141 -19.71 -11.64 -2.08
C LYS A 141 -19.03 -10.32 -2.46
N HIS A 142 -18.90 -10.06 -3.76
CA HIS A 142 -18.34 -8.82 -4.28
C HIS A 142 -19.24 -7.65 -3.90
N LEU A 143 -18.63 -6.49 -3.64
CA LEU A 143 -19.37 -5.29 -3.32
C LEU A 143 -20.27 -4.84 -4.49
N SER A 144 -21.44 -4.31 -4.15
CA SER A 144 -22.32 -3.62 -5.09
C SER A 144 -21.83 -2.20 -5.37
N ALA A 145 -22.36 -1.57 -6.43
CA ALA A 145 -22.09 -0.17 -6.73
C ALA A 145 -22.51 0.77 -5.60
N ASP A 146 -23.64 0.51 -4.93
CA ASP A 146 -24.09 1.31 -3.77
C ASP A 146 -23.06 1.27 -2.65
N GLN A 147 -22.52 0.08 -2.36
CA GLN A 147 -21.52 -0.10 -1.31
C GLN A 147 -20.17 0.55 -1.66
N VAL A 148 -19.80 0.63 -2.94
CA VAL A 148 -18.59 1.35 -3.38
C VAL A 148 -18.81 2.86 -3.31
N ILE A 149 -19.96 3.37 -3.75
CA ILE A 149 -20.30 4.80 -3.64
C ILE A 149 -20.33 5.24 -2.17
N GLN A 150 -20.92 4.46 -1.28
CA GLN A 150 -20.93 4.76 0.16
C GLN A 150 -19.51 4.86 0.74
N ARG A 151 -18.58 4.00 0.28
CA ARG A 151 -17.16 4.10 0.68
C ARG A 151 -16.49 5.33 0.12
N LEU A 152 -16.83 5.72 -1.11
CA LEU A 152 -16.29 6.92 -1.75
C LEU A 152 -16.76 8.18 -1.02
N GLU A 153 -18.04 8.25 -0.67
CA GLU A 153 -18.61 9.31 0.15
C GLU A 153 -17.96 9.37 1.54
N ALA A 154 -17.75 8.21 2.18
CA ALA A 154 -17.06 8.15 3.48
C ALA A 154 -15.59 8.61 3.39
N ALA A 155 -14.87 8.24 2.33
CA ALA A 155 -13.51 8.71 2.09
C ALA A 155 -13.50 10.23 1.84
N GLY A 156 -14.42 10.73 1.01
CA GLY A 156 -14.57 12.17 0.74
C GLY A 156 -14.90 12.97 2.00
N ALA A 157 -15.79 12.46 2.86
CA ALA A 157 -16.10 13.06 4.16
C ALA A 157 -14.91 13.09 5.13
N ALA A 158 -13.95 12.19 4.95
CA ALA A 158 -12.68 12.15 5.67
C ALA A 158 -11.54 12.91 4.94
N HIS A 159 -11.85 13.68 3.90
CA HIS A 159 -10.87 14.38 3.06
C HIS A 159 -9.78 13.45 2.48
N CYS A 160 -10.17 12.22 2.15
CA CYS A 160 -9.30 11.20 1.60
C CYS A 160 -9.72 10.78 0.18
N ASN A 161 -8.75 10.35 -0.61
CA ASN A 161 -9.01 9.56 -1.80
C ASN A 161 -9.51 8.16 -1.42
N LEU A 162 -10.20 7.49 -2.34
CA LEU A 162 -10.54 6.07 -2.23
C LEU A 162 -9.80 5.28 -3.32
N LEU A 163 -8.99 4.30 -2.89
CA LEU A 163 -8.41 3.28 -3.75
C LEU A 163 -9.19 1.97 -3.59
N MET A 164 -9.94 1.58 -4.61
CA MET A 164 -10.74 0.36 -4.61
C MET A 164 -10.03 -0.75 -5.39
N ASN A 165 -9.57 -1.78 -4.67
CA ASN A 165 -8.83 -2.91 -5.23
C ASN A 165 -9.76 -3.96 -5.88
N THR A 166 -9.33 -4.48 -7.03
CA THR A 166 -9.86 -5.71 -7.64
C THR A 166 -8.72 -6.71 -7.79
N GLY A 167 -8.95 -7.95 -7.38
CA GLY A 167 -7.99 -9.04 -7.57
C GLY A 167 -8.24 -9.73 -8.92
N PRO A 168 -7.31 -9.67 -9.89
CA PRO A 168 -7.48 -10.36 -11.16
C PRO A 168 -7.64 -11.87 -10.98
N LEU A 169 -8.42 -12.49 -11.87
CA LEU A 169 -8.52 -13.92 -12.01
C LEU A 169 -7.15 -14.52 -12.41
N PRO A 170 -6.91 -15.83 -12.21
CA PRO A 170 -5.66 -16.48 -12.61
C PRO A 170 -5.31 -16.33 -14.10
N GLY A 171 -6.33 -16.12 -14.96
CA GLY A 171 -6.15 -15.84 -16.38
C GLY A 171 -5.85 -14.38 -16.73
N GLY A 172 -5.72 -13.49 -15.73
CA GLY A 172 -5.42 -12.07 -15.89
C GLY A 172 -6.64 -11.17 -16.15
N SER A 173 -7.85 -11.73 -16.29
CA SER A 173 -9.08 -10.95 -16.45
C SER A 173 -9.63 -10.46 -15.11
N ILE A 174 -10.38 -9.34 -15.13
CA ILE A 174 -11.11 -8.85 -13.96
C ILE A 174 -12.39 -9.70 -13.78
N HIS A 175 -12.74 -10.03 -12.53
CA HIS A 175 -13.95 -10.79 -12.24
C HIS A 175 -15.22 -10.08 -12.78
N PRO A 176 -16.18 -10.78 -13.42
CA PRO A 176 -17.36 -10.15 -14.02
C PRO A 176 -18.19 -9.30 -13.05
N ALA A 177 -18.27 -9.69 -11.77
CA ALA A 177 -18.98 -8.90 -10.75
C ALA A 177 -18.28 -7.56 -10.50
N ASP A 178 -16.94 -7.52 -10.47
CA ASP A 178 -16.15 -6.30 -10.30
C ASP A 178 -16.30 -5.39 -11.52
N VAL A 179 -16.24 -5.95 -12.73
CA VAL A 179 -16.48 -5.19 -13.97
C VAL A 179 -17.86 -4.53 -13.94
N LYS A 180 -18.90 -5.28 -13.55
CA LYS A 180 -20.26 -4.76 -13.44
C LYS A 180 -20.31 -3.63 -12.40
N THR A 181 -19.82 -3.86 -11.19
CA THR A 181 -19.82 -2.87 -10.11
C THR A 181 -19.08 -1.59 -10.51
N LEU A 182 -17.86 -1.69 -11.03
CA LEU A 182 -17.05 -0.53 -11.41
C LEU A 182 -17.67 0.26 -12.57
N ARG A 183 -18.27 -0.41 -13.57
CA ARG A 183 -19.01 0.28 -14.64
C ARG A 183 -20.26 0.99 -14.11
N ASP A 184 -20.97 0.38 -13.16
CA ASP A 184 -22.15 0.97 -12.55
C ASP A 184 -21.78 2.21 -11.72
N VAL A 185 -20.67 2.16 -10.97
CA VAL A 185 -20.08 3.32 -10.27
C VAL A 185 -19.71 4.43 -11.26
N GLY A 186 -18.97 4.11 -12.33
CA GLY A 186 -18.57 5.10 -13.34
C GLY A 186 -19.76 5.82 -13.99
N ARG A 187 -20.85 5.10 -14.30
CA ARG A 187 -22.08 5.71 -14.84
C ARG A 187 -22.76 6.67 -13.88
N ARG A 188 -22.66 6.43 -12.57
CA ARG A 188 -23.25 7.31 -11.56
C ARG A 188 -22.41 8.57 -11.39
N LEU A 189 -21.08 8.42 -11.30
CA LEU A 189 -20.17 9.56 -11.16
C LEU A 189 -20.22 10.48 -12.39
N GLY A 190 -20.30 9.93 -13.60
CA GLY A 190 -20.41 10.71 -14.84
C GLY A 190 -21.76 11.41 -15.04
N ARG A 191 -22.76 11.17 -14.18
CA ARG A 191 -24.05 11.89 -14.16
C ARG A 191 -24.11 12.98 -13.08
N SER A 192 -23.19 12.93 -12.13
CA SER A 192 -23.11 13.84 -10.99
C SER A 192 -21.97 14.87 -11.12
N SER A 193 -21.28 14.88 -12.27
CA SER A 193 -20.18 15.81 -12.61
C SER A 193 -20.63 16.88 -13.60
#